data_AF-A0AAW8GZW8-F1
#
_entry.id   AF-A0AAW8GZW8-F1
#
_cell.length_a   1.000
_cell.length_b   1.000
_cell.length_c   1.000
_cell.angle_alpha   90.00
_cell.angle_beta   90.00
_cell.angle_gamma   90.00
#
_symmetry.space_group_name_H-M   'P 1'
#
loop_
_entity.id
_entity.type
_entity.pdbx_description
1 polymer ?
#
loop_
_entity_poly.entity_id
_entity_poly.type
_entity_poly.pdbx_seq_one_letter_code
_entity_poly.pdbx_strand_id
1 'polypeptide(L)'
;MDSKFKINPKDETLTWQTIFERIKNGFELQEIESEDLDASQIIKFNDSIVIAPDYQREYRSSISDESSLIESALLEIPIPPIFLASHKLKGVQVLNVVDGQHRLRAFYRFLSGEYALQELGIIKDFNGCYIKDLPLDDQVELMSRRVSTITFRNFPGKEFELEIFNRYNKGTKPLTPQEIRHAVFDSRVNQLVNSFCNRMMSGDKDALFEAYAVSKDRFQKKTIHENIFVILSIIENGVNQTYMNDKGQVSKVMKSPQYAESYMKDKSENDSCDLAFEKTERLLDGFNEFVTTLAKITPYPFSREIYGISSKRGNKFQVSISMILAGIYKKLIESGFDFTLLENPINLETFSIEITRILNESHLEDPEYKASTTNPVEIEKTVASFDLKLV
;
A
#
# COMPACT_ATOMS: atom_id res chain seq x y z
N MET A 1 -11.15 11.43 31.61
CA MET A 1 -10.78 10.63 30.42
C MET A 1 -11.55 11.20 29.25
N ASP A 2 -10.82 11.65 28.22
CA ASP A 2 -11.40 12.30 27.05
C ASP A 2 -12.32 11.32 26.30
N SER A 3 -13.54 11.75 25.94
CA SER A 3 -14.54 10.89 25.30
C SER A 3 -14.17 10.47 23.87
N LYS A 4 -13.11 11.05 23.31
CA LYS A 4 -12.60 10.83 21.95
C LYS A 4 -12.07 9.42 21.66
N PHE A 5 -11.88 8.57 22.67
CA PHE A 5 -11.23 7.26 22.51
C PHE A 5 -12.08 6.05 22.98
N LYS A 6 -13.39 6.22 23.17
CA LYS A 6 -14.28 5.10 23.49
C LYS A 6 -14.86 4.48 22.22
N ILE A 7 -14.65 3.18 22.04
CA ILE A 7 -15.36 2.37 21.06
C ILE A 7 -16.41 1.51 21.76
N ASN A 8 -17.49 1.24 21.04
CA ASN A 8 -18.44 0.19 21.39
C ASN A 8 -18.46 -0.81 20.24
N PRO A 9 -17.47 -1.73 20.16
CA PRO A 9 -17.45 -2.74 19.12
C PRO A 9 -18.75 -3.55 19.19
N LYS A 10 -19.28 -3.91 18.01
CA LYS A 10 -20.41 -4.82 17.95
C LYS A 10 -19.86 -6.23 17.80
N ASP A 11 -20.08 -7.03 18.83
CA ASP A 11 -19.83 -8.46 18.79
C ASP A 11 -21.03 -9.12 18.12
N GLU A 12 -20.80 -9.66 16.94
CA GLU A 12 -21.80 -10.37 16.14
C GLU A 12 -21.26 -11.76 15.82
N THR A 13 -22.10 -12.78 15.94
CA THR A 13 -21.74 -14.14 15.53
C THR A 13 -22.38 -14.42 14.18
N LEU A 14 -21.56 -14.67 13.15
CA LEU A 14 -22.02 -14.94 11.79
C LEU A 14 -21.77 -16.39 11.41
N THR A 15 -22.62 -16.95 10.54
CA THR A 15 -22.37 -18.26 9.93
C THR A 15 -21.38 -18.14 8.78
N TRP A 16 -20.66 -19.22 8.47
CA TRP A 16 -19.77 -19.24 7.29
C TRP A 16 -20.53 -19.03 5.98
N GLN A 17 -21.78 -19.49 5.88
CA GLN A 17 -22.66 -19.16 4.74
C GLN A 17 -22.88 -17.64 4.60
N THR A 18 -23.14 -16.94 5.71
CA THR A 18 -23.33 -15.47 5.68
C THR A 18 -22.03 -14.76 5.32
N ILE A 19 -20.91 -15.21 5.88
CA ILE A 19 -19.59 -14.66 5.59
C ILE A 19 -19.24 -14.86 4.12
N PHE A 20 -19.46 -16.06 3.58
CA PHE A 20 -19.23 -16.38 2.17
C PHE A 20 -19.97 -15.40 1.24
N GLU A 21 -21.26 -15.19 1.48
CA GLU A 21 -22.06 -14.28 0.66
C GLU A 21 -21.59 -12.81 0.78
N ARG A 22 -21.25 -12.37 1.99
CA ARG A 22 -20.69 -11.01 2.19
C ARG A 22 -19.35 -10.81 1.49
N ILE A 23 -18.49 -11.82 1.46
CA ILE A 23 -17.20 -11.77 0.76
C ILE A 23 -17.43 -11.75 -0.75
N LYS A 24 -18.32 -12.61 -1.25
CA LYS A 24 -18.70 -12.66 -2.67
C LYS A 24 -19.20 -11.30 -3.16
N ASN A 25 -20.12 -10.68 -2.42
CA ASN A 25 -20.60 -9.33 -2.71
C ASN A 25 -19.47 -8.28 -2.64
N GLY A 26 -18.50 -8.46 -1.75
CA GLY A 26 -17.31 -7.61 -1.68
C GLY A 26 -16.41 -7.71 -2.91
N PHE A 27 -16.24 -8.91 -3.49
CA PHE A 27 -15.53 -9.08 -4.76
C PHE A 27 -16.30 -8.45 -5.92
N GLU A 28 -17.60 -8.73 -6.04
CA GLU A 28 -18.45 -8.14 -7.08
C GLU A 28 -18.43 -6.60 -7.06
N LEU A 29 -18.48 -5.98 -5.87
CA LEU A 29 -18.38 -4.53 -5.72
C LEU A 29 -17.04 -3.96 -6.22
N GLN A 30 -15.94 -4.69 -6.00
CA GLN A 30 -14.61 -4.25 -6.42
C GLN A 30 -14.43 -4.28 -7.94
N GLU A 31 -15.08 -5.21 -8.63
CA GLU A 31 -15.03 -5.37 -10.09
C GLU A 31 -15.83 -4.30 -10.87
N ILE A 32 -16.78 -3.62 -10.23
CA ILE A 32 -17.58 -2.58 -10.89
C ILE A 32 -16.70 -1.38 -11.24
N GLU A 33 -16.57 -1.01 -12.52
CA GLU A 33 -15.73 0.13 -12.89
C GLU A 33 -16.33 1.50 -12.51
N SER A 34 -17.67 1.60 -12.51
CA SER A 34 -18.39 2.82 -12.15
C SER A 34 -18.22 3.17 -10.67
N GLU A 35 -17.92 4.44 -10.38
CA GLU A 35 -17.98 4.98 -9.01
C GLU A 35 -19.42 5.28 -8.57
N ASP A 36 -20.31 5.55 -9.52
CA ASP A 36 -21.72 5.80 -9.26
C ASP A 36 -22.49 4.48 -9.27
N LEU A 37 -23.01 4.12 -8.09
CA LEU A 37 -23.84 2.94 -7.86
C LEU A 37 -25.30 3.33 -7.68
N ASP A 38 -26.21 2.55 -8.25
CA ASP A 38 -27.65 2.74 -8.04
C ASP A 38 -28.10 2.30 -6.63
N ALA A 39 -29.32 2.69 -6.24
CA ALA A 39 -29.85 2.37 -4.93
C ALA A 39 -29.94 0.85 -4.65
N SER A 40 -30.22 0.03 -5.67
CA SER A 40 -30.30 -1.43 -5.52
C SER A 40 -28.91 -2.03 -5.29
N GLN A 41 -27.89 -1.54 -6.00
CA GLN A 41 -26.50 -1.93 -5.80
C GLN A 41 -26.01 -1.54 -4.41
N ILE A 42 -26.29 -0.31 -3.96
CA ILE A 42 -25.91 0.15 -2.61
C ILE A 42 -26.52 -0.75 -1.54
N ILE A 43 -27.80 -1.11 -1.67
CA ILE A 43 -28.48 -2.01 -0.73
C ILE A 43 -27.87 -3.42 -0.77
N LYS A 44 -27.61 -3.97 -1.96
CA LYS A 44 -27.01 -5.30 -2.13
C LYS A 44 -25.63 -5.40 -1.48
N PHE A 45 -24.79 -4.38 -1.67
CA PHE A 45 -23.41 -4.41 -1.24
C PHE A 45 -23.17 -3.88 0.19
N ASN A 46 -24.22 -3.40 0.86
CA ASN A 46 -24.10 -2.90 2.23
C ASN A 46 -23.60 -4.00 3.20
N ASP A 47 -22.60 -3.65 4.01
CA ASP A 47 -21.87 -4.57 4.91
C ASP A 47 -21.21 -5.77 4.22
N SER A 48 -20.92 -5.66 2.91
CA SER A 48 -20.03 -6.61 2.22
C SER A 48 -18.66 -6.64 2.90
N ILE A 49 -18.07 -7.82 2.99
CA ILE A 49 -16.74 -8.00 3.56
C ILE A 49 -15.72 -7.84 2.44
N VAL A 50 -14.89 -6.81 2.55
CA VAL A 50 -13.76 -6.59 1.64
C VAL A 50 -12.55 -7.25 2.28
N ILE A 51 -12.31 -8.50 1.87
CA ILE A 51 -10.99 -9.11 2.04
C ILE A 51 -10.08 -8.39 1.05
N ALA A 52 -8.97 -7.81 1.51
CA ALA A 52 -8.09 -6.97 0.71
C ALA A 52 -7.94 -7.46 -0.75
N PRO A 53 -8.05 -6.56 -1.76
CA PRO A 53 -8.07 -6.90 -3.18
C PRO A 53 -6.87 -7.78 -3.57
N ASP A 54 -7.10 -8.70 -4.50
CA ASP A 54 -6.16 -9.77 -4.90
C ASP A 54 -4.78 -9.29 -5.36
N TYR A 55 -4.64 -8.00 -5.66
CA TYR A 55 -3.36 -7.37 -5.99
C TYR A 55 -2.45 -7.09 -4.78
N GLN A 56 -2.91 -7.27 -3.54
CA GLN A 56 -2.16 -6.76 -2.38
C GLN A 56 -1.28 -7.77 -1.64
N ARG A 57 -1.45 -9.09 -1.77
CA ARG A 57 -0.46 -10.09 -1.33
C ARG A 57 -0.64 -11.33 -2.18
N GLU A 58 0.43 -11.89 -2.74
CA GLU A 58 0.40 -13.32 -3.06
C GLU A 58 -0.07 -14.02 -1.80
N TYR A 59 -1.15 -14.76 -1.95
CA TYR A 59 -1.67 -15.54 -0.87
C TYR A 59 -0.59 -16.54 -0.41
N ARG A 60 0.09 -16.24 0.70
CA ARG A 60 1.23 -17.03 1.20
C ARG A 60 0.78 -18.19 2.10
N SER A 61 -0.49 -18.55 2.12
CA SER A 61 -0.95 -19.75 2.83
C SER A 61 -0.83 -20.91 1.87
N SER A 62 -0.15 -21.97 2.31
CA SER A 62 -0.19 -23.23 1.58
C SER A 62 -1.61 -23.80 1.66
N ILE A 63 -1.96 -24.69 0.70
CA ILE A 63 -3.23 -25.42 0.76
C ILE A 63 -3.31 -26.23 2.08
N SER A 64 -2.18 -26.72 2.58
CA SER A 64 -2.08 -27.39 3.89
C SER A 64 -2.51 -26.48 5.05
N ASP A 65 -2.01 -25.24 5.10
CA ASP A 65 -2.40 -24.26 6.13
C ASP A 65 -3.90 -23.96 6.09
N GLU A 66 -4.47 -23.83 4.89
CA GLU A 66 -5.92 -23.62 4.71
C GLU A 66 -6.74 -24.84 5.12
N SER A 67 -6.27 -26.03 4.74
CA SER A 67 -6.93 -27.30 5.03
C SER A 67 -7.02 -27.54 6.53
N SER A 68 -5.99 -27.17 7.30
CA SER A 68 -6.00 -27.23 8.76
C SER A 68 -7.08 -26.35 9.41
N LEU A 69 -7.40 -25.19 8.81
CA LEU A 69 -8.48 -24.33 9.27
C LEU A 69 -9.87 -24.94 8.99
N ILE A 70 -10.03 -25.59 7.83
CA ILE A 70 -11.28 -26.30 7.51
C ILE A 70 -11.45 -27.52 8.41
N GLU A 71 -10.38 -28.30 8.63
CA GLU A 71 -10.38 -29.43 9.57
C GLU A 71 -10.75 -28.97 10.98
N SER A 72 -10.24 -27.81 11.43
CA SER A 72 -10.62 -27.24 12.72
C SER A 72 -12.13 -26.99 12.82
N ALA A 73 -12.77 -26.43 11.77
CA ALA A 73 -14.21 -26.21 11.81
C ALA A 73 -15.05 -27.48 11.71
N LEU A 74 -14.61 -28.47 10.91
CA LEU A 74 -15.26 -29.78 10.83
C LEU A 74 -15.19 -30.53 12.17
N LEU A 75 -14.10 -30.32 12.93
CA LEU A 75 -13.89 -30.90 14.26
C LEU A 75 -14.48 -30.06 15.41
N GLU A 76 -15.24 -29.01 15.12
CA GLU A 76 -15.79 -28.07 16.11
C GLU A 76 -14.74 -27.34 16.97
N ILE A 77 -13.49 -27.29 16.52
CA ILE A 77 -12.43 -26.55 17.18
C ILE A 77 -12.69 -25.05 17.00
N PRO A 78 -12.75 -24.24 18.08
CA PRO A 78 -13.08 -22.83 17.97
C PRO A 78 -12.12 -22.05 17.07
N ILE A 79 -12.67 -21.43 16.03
CA ILE A 79 -11.94 -20.51 15.17
C ILE A 79 -11.85 -19.14 15.86
N PRO A 80 -10.65 -18.53 15.98
CA PRO A 80 -10.53 -17.24 16.66
C PRO A 80 -11.30 -16.12 15.95
N PRO A 81 -11.71 -15.06 16.68
CA PRO A 81 -12.57 -14.01 16.14
C PRO A 81 -12.02 -13.31 14.88
N ILE A 82 -12.91 -12.87 14.01
CA ILE A 82 -12.60 -12.02 12.86
C ILE A 82 -12.81 -10.56 13.27
N PHE A 83 -11.84 -9.71 12.99
CA PHE A 83 -11.94 -8.28 13.29
C PHE A 83 -12.22 -7.51 12.00
N LEU A 84 -13.30 -6.73 12.02
CA LEU A 84 -13.80 -5.99 10.86
C LEU A 84 -13.88 -4.50 11.20
N ALA A 85 -13.60 -3.64 10.22
CA ALA A 85 -13.66 -2.20 10.33
C ALA A 85 -14.62 -1.64 9.28
N SER A 86 -15.58 -0.81 9.67
CA SER A 86 -16.46 -0.17 8.70
C SER A 86 -15.69 0.84 7.85
N HIS A 87 -15.83 0.75 6.54
CA HIS A 87 -15.23 1.64 5.56
C HIS A 87 -16.27 2.05 4.51
N LYS A 88 -16.01 3.12 3.75
CA LYS A 88 -16.84 3.52 2.61
C LYS A 88 -16.11 3.25 1.32
N LEU A 89 -16.60 2.31 0.52
CA LEU A 89 -16.09 2.01 -0.81
C LEU A 89 -17.16 2.36 -1.83
N LYS A 90 -16.86 3.25 -2.79
CA LYS A 90 -17.81 3.72 -3.83
C LYS A 90 -19.16 4.18 -3.25
N GLY A 91 -19.10 4.93 -2.15
CA GLY A 91 -20.29 5.40 -1.42
C GLY A 91 -21.01 4.35 -0.56
N VAL A 92 -20.68 3.06 -0.67
CA VAL A 92 -21.29 1.95 0.09
C VAL A 92 -20.55 1.72 1.40
N GLN A 93 -21.28 1.49 2.48
CA GLN A 93 -20.69 1.03 3.73
C GLN A 93 -20.30 -0.45 3.61
N VAL A 94 -19.01 -0.73 3.70
CA VAL A 94 -18.41 -2.07 3.64
C VAL A 94 -17.62 -2.37 4.93
N LEU A 95 -17.17 -3.61 5.08
CA LEU A 95 -16.39 -4.08 6.21
C LEU A 95 -15.00 -4.54 5.73
N ASN A 96 -13.98 -3.73 5.99
CA ASN A 96 -12.59 -4.09 5.73
C ASN A 96 -12.08 -5.05 6.81
N VAL A 97 -11.32 -6.07 6.41
CA VAL A 97 -10.78 -7.07 7.34
C VAL A 97 -9.50 -6.54 8.01
N VAL A 98 -9.57 -6.34 9.33
CA VAL A 98 -8.45 -5.92 10.19
C VAL A 98 -7.57 -7.12 10.58
N ASP A 99 -8.22 -8.21 11.00
CA ASP A 99 -7.56 -9.49 11.34
C ASP A 99 -8.46 -10.66 10.95
N GLY A 100 -7.84 -11.79 10.62
CA GLY A 100 -8.53 -13.01 10.18
C GLY A 100 -8.61 -13.20 8.68
N GLN A 101 -7.83 -12.45 7.88
CA GLN A 101 -7.81 -12.56 6.43
C GLN A 101 -7.56 -14.00 5.93
N HIS A 102 -6.61 -14.74 6.52
CA HIS A 102 -6.35 -16.13 6.13
C HIS A 102 -7.53 -17.06 6.46
N ARG A 103 -8.21 -16.83 7.58
CA ARG A 103 -9.41 -17.60 7.96
C ARG A 103 -10.50 -17.36 6.94
N LEU A 104 -10.82 -16.10 6.65
CA LEU A 104 -11.84 -15.77 5.67
C LEU A 104 -11.51 -16.32 4.28
N ARG A 105 -10.25 -16.23 3.83
CA ARG A 105 -9.81 -16.76 2.54
C ARG A 105 -9.88 -18.28 2.46
N ALA A 106 -9.39 -19.00 3.47
CA ALA A 106 -9.44 -20.47 3.49
C ALA A 106 -10.88 -20.97 3.34
N PHE A 107 -11.80 -20.43 4.15
CA PHE A 107 -13.22 -20.80 4.08
C PHE A 107 -13.85 -20.37 2.76
N TYR A 108 -13.64 -19.14 2.31
CA TYR A 108 -14.20 -18.68 1.04
C TYR A 108 -13.77 -19.56 -0.13
N ARG A 109 -12.46 -19.80 -0.28
CA ARG A 109 -11.91 -20.59 -1.39
C ARG A 109 -12.35 -22.05 -1.34
N PHE A 110 -12.41 -22.65 -0.15
CA PHE A 110 -12.89 -24.03 0.00
C PHE A 110 -14.38 -24.15 -0.36
N LEU A 111 -15.21 -23.24 0.14
CA LEU A 111 -16.64 -23.22 -0.14
C LEU A 111 -16.95 -22.87 -1.60
N SER A 112 -16.08 -22.10 -2.25
CA SER A 112 -16.08 -21.88 -3.71
C SER A 112 -15.61 -23.09 -4.52
N GLY A 113 -15.07 -24.13 -3.87
CA GLY A 113 -14.54 -25.33 -4.53
C GLY A 113 -13.19 -25.13 -5.22
N GLU A 114 -12.39 -24.15 -4.80
CA GLU A 114 -11.11 -23.82 -5.45
C GLU A 114 -9.96 -24.77 -5.10
N TYR A 115 -10.08 -25.53 -4.00
CA TYR A 115 -9.05 -26.48 -3.59
C TYR A 115 -9.63 -27.70 -2.87
N ALA A 116 -8.90 -28.81 -2.94
CA ALA A 116 -9.15 -30.01 -2.16
C ALA A 116 -8.36 -29.98 -0.85
N LEU A 117 -8.92 -30.53 0.23
CA LEU A 117 -8.21 -30.62 1.51
C LEU A 117 -6.94 -31.46 1.39
N GLN A 118 -5.87 -31.02 2.03
CA GLN A 118 -4.56 -31.70 1.99
C GLN A 118 -3.91 -31.69 3.36
N GLU A 119 -3.09 -32.72 3.63
CA GLU A 119 -2.28 -32.85 4.86
C GLU A 119 -3.09 -32.78 6.16
N LEU A 120 -4.36 -33.22 6.14
CA LEU A 120 -5.21 -33.29 7.34
C LEU A 120 -4.62 -34.26 8.37
N GLY A 121 -4.59 -33.85 9.63
CA GLY A 121 -3.93 -34.60 10.71
C GLY A 121 -4.84 -35.64 11.36
N ILE A 122 -6.12 -35.30 11.50
CA ILE A 122 -7.11 -36.04 12.30
C ILE A 122 -8.13 -36.72 11.37
N ILE A 123 -8.79 -35.97 10.50
CA ILE A 123 -9.81 -36.47 9.55
C ILE A 123 -9.18 -36.81 8.20
N LYS A 124 -8.22 -37.74 8.21
CA LYS A 124 -7.38 -38.06 7.05
C LYS A 124 -8.15 -38.52 5.81
N ASP A 125 -9.32 -39.11 6.00
CA ASP A 125 -10.17 -39.61 4.92
C ASP A 125 -10.72 -38.49 4.02
N PHE A 126 -10.71 -37.24 4.51
CA PHE A 126 -11.13 -36.07 3.72
C PHE A 126 -9.98 -35.46 2.91
N ASN A 127 -8.75 -35.99 3.00
CA ASN A 127 -7.68 -35.58 2.11
C ASN A 127 -8.04 -35.88 0.66
N GLY A 128 -7.90 -34.90 -0.22
CA GLY A 128 -8.28 -34.95 -1.63
C GLY A 128 -9.74 -34.58 -1.91
N CYS A 129 -10.57 -34.36 -0.89
CA CYS A 129 -11.97 -33.95 -1.05
C CYS A 129 -12.08 -32.43 -1.26
N TYR A 130 -12.86 -32.03 -2.27
CA TYR A 130 -13.44 -30.69 -2.35
C TYR A 130 -14.71 -30.62 -1.49
N ILE A 131 -15.25 -29.42 -1.27
CA ILE A 131 -16.51 -29.22 -0.55
C ILE A 131 -17.64 -30.12 -1.07
N LYS A 132 -17.77 -30.26 -2.40
CA LYS A 132 -18.79 -31.10 -3.06
C LYS A 132 -18.64 -32.60 -2.80
N ASP A 133 -17.43 -33.03 -2.43
CA ASP A 133 -17.10 -34.45 -2.21
C ASP A 133 -17.31 -34.85 -0.74
N LEU A 134 -17.54 -33.89 0.16
CA LEU A 134 -17.87 -34.16 1.56
C LEU A 134 -19.30 -34.73 1.69
N PRO A 135 -19.58 -35.54 2.73
CA PRO A 135 -20.95 -35.91 3.07
C PRO A 135 -21.86 -34.69 3.22
N LEU A 136 -23.13 -34.82 2.83
CA LEU A 136 -24.09 -33.70 2.85
C LEU A 136 -24.20 -33.07 4.25
N ASP A 137 -24.20 -33.89 5.30
CA ASP A 137 -24.29 -33.41 6.68
C ASP A 137 -23.08 -32.54 7.05
N ASP A 138 -21.86 -32.93 6.64
CA ASP A 138 -20.65 -32.15 6.88
C ASP A 138 -20.65 -30.83 6.10
N GLN A 139 -21.17 -30.82 4.87
CA GLN A 139 -21.34 -29.59 4.08
C GLN A 139 -22.29 -28.61 4.77
N VAL A 140 -23.46 -29.10 5.20
CA VAL A 140 -24.48 -28.30 5.87
C VAL A 140 -23.98 -27.77 7.20
N GLU A 141 -23.29 -28.62 7.97
CA GLU A 141 -22.73 -28.25 9.26
C GLU A 141 -21.66 -27.18 9.09
N LEU A 142 -20.69 -27.38 8.19
CA LEU A 142 -19.62 -26.41 7.91
C LEU A 142 -20.18 -25.04 7.53
N MET A 143 -21.22 -24.99 6.70
CA MET A 143 -21.89 -23.74 6.28
C MET A 143 -22.65 -23.06 7.43
N SER A 144 -23.21 -23.86 8.34
CA SER A 144 -23.96 -23.40 9.52
C SER A 144 -23.07 -23.03 10.70
N ARG A 145 -21.82 -23.49 10.71
CA ARG A 145 -20.84 -23.15 11.74
C ARG A 145 -20.67 -21.64 11.85
N ARG A 146 -20.52 -21.22 13.10
CA ARG A 146 -20.51 -19.83 13.51
C ARG A 146 -19.09 -19.41 13.88
N VAL A 147 -18.74 -18.18 13.52
CA VAL A 147 -17.51 -17.53 13.96
C VAL A 147 -17.84 -16.16 14.53
N SER A 148 -17.17 -15.81 15.62
CA SER A 148 -17.31 -14.50 16.25
C SER A 148 -16.68 -13.43 15.36
N THR A 149 -17.42 -12.35 15.13
CA THR A 149 -16.95 -11.17 14.42
C THR A 149 -17.03 -9.97 15.34
N ILE A 150 -15.94 -9.20 15.40
CA ILE A 150 -15.86 -7.97 16.18
C ILE A 150 -15.78 -6.83 15.18
N THR A 151 -16.90 -6.11 15.05
CA THR A 151 -17.01 -5.03 14.08
C THR A 151 -16.82 -3.69 14.76
N PHE A 152 -15.77 -2.98 14.36
CA PHE A 152 -15.54 -1.59 14.73
C PHE A 152 -16.28 -0.69 13.73
N ARG A 153 -17.22 0.10 14.24
CA ARG A 153 -17.97 1.09 13.46
C ARG A 153 -17.73 2.48 14.01
N ASN A 154 -17.87 3.50 13.16
CA ASN A 154 -17.83 4.91 13.54
C ASN A 154 -16.55 5.28 14.31
N PHE A 155 -15.38 5.02 13.71
CA PHE A 155 -14.12 5.41 14.32
C PHE A 155 -14.10 6.92 14.58
N PRO A 156 -13.61 7.39 15.74
CA PRO A 156 -13.53 8.82 16.07
C PRO A 156 -12.62 9.63 15.12
N GLY A 157 -11.76 8.94 14.36
CA GLY A 157 -10.85 9.51 13.37
C GLY A 157 -9.86 8.46 12.85
N LYS A 158 -9.21 8.75 11.73
CA LYS A 158 -8.29 7.83 11.02
C LYS A 158 -7.05 7.45 11.83
N GLU A 159 -6.57 8.34 12.69
CA GLU A 159 -5.44 8.07 13.59
C GLU A 159 -5.78 6.95 14.59
N PHE A 160 -6.99 6.97 15.14
CA PHE A 160 -7.44 5.92 16.04
C PHE A 160 -7.67 4.60 15.31
N GLU A 161 -8.21 4.65 14.09
CA GLU A 161 -8.34 3.49 13.21
C GLU A 161 -6.97 2.84 12.94
N LEU A 162 -5.96 3.64 12.57
CA LEU A 162 -4.58 3.17 12.36
C LEU A 162 -4.01 2.48 13.60
N GLU A 163 -4.23 3.03 14.80
CA GLU A 163 -3.76 2.43 16.04
C GLU A 163 -4.46 1.09 16.36
N ILE A 164 -5.77 0.97 16.08
CA ILE A 164 -6.51 -0.29 16.21
C ILE A 164 -5.92 -1.34 15.26
N PHE A 165 -5.74 -0.98 13.98
CA PHE A 165 -5.11 -1.88 13.00
C PHE A 165 -3.72 -2.33 13.48
N ASN A 166 -2.86 -1.41 13.93
CA ASN A 166 -1.52 -1.73 14.44
C ASN A 166 -1.53 -2.68 15.65
N ARG A 167 -2.55 -2.59 16.52
CA ARG A 167 -2.66 -3.43 17.72
C ARG A 167 -3.14 -4.85 17.40
N TYR A 168 -4.13 -5.00 16.53
CA TYR A 168 -4.72 -6.29 16.20
C TYR A 168 -3.91 -7.05 15.15
N ASN A 169 -3.22 -6.34 14.26
CA ASN A 169 -2.35 -6.92 13.23
C ASN A 169 -1.00 -7.46 13.78
N LYS A 170 -0.97 -7.96 15.03
CA LYS A 170 0.24 -8.55 15.67
C LYS A 170 0.34 -10.08 15.51
N GLY A 171 -0.45 -10.66 14.62
CA GLY A 171 -0.47 -12.10 14.34
C GLY A 171 0.75 -12.62 13.57
N THR A 172 0.66 -13.86 13.08
CA THR A 172 1.78 -14.60 12.45
C THR A 172 2.25 -14.04 11.10
N LYS A 173 1.45 -13.24 10.39
CA LYS A 173 1.85 -12.54 9.14
C LYS A 173 1.31 -11.10 9.12
N PRO A 174 1.91 -10.16 9.88
CA PRO A 174 1.40 -8.80 10.01
C PRO A 174 1.40 -8.06 8.65
N LEU A 175 0.37 -7.25 8.37
CA LEU A 175 0.41 -6.16 7.38
C LEU A 175 1.64 -5.26 7.61
N THR A 176 2.33 -4.84 6.55
CA THR A 176 3.37 -3.82 6.65
C THR A 176 2.74 -2.48 7.05
N PRO A 177 3.51 -1.55 7.62
CA PRO A 177 2.98 -0.22 7.93
C PRO A 177 2.32 0.47 6.72
N GLN A 178 2.86 0.30 5.51
CA GLN A 178 2.26 0.90 4.31
C GLN A 178 0.95 0.23 3.89
N GLU A 179 0.81 -1.08 4.10
CA GLU A 179 -0.46 -1.79 3.84
C GLU A 179 -1.55 -1.31 4.80
N ILE A 180 -1.21 -1.08 6.07
CA ILE A 180 -2.13 -0.48 7.04
C ILE A 180 -2.52 0.93 6.61
N ARG A 181 -1.55 1.76 6.18
CA ARG A 181 -1.84 3.11 5.68
C ARG A 181 -2.76 3.11 4.47
N HIS A 182 -2.62 2.18 3.54
CA HIS A 182 -3.56 2.05 2.41
C HIS A 182 -4.95 1.61 2.82
N ALA A 183 -5.07 0.79 3.88
CA ALA A 183 -6.37 0.34 4.38
C ALA A 183 -7.12 1.47 5.11
N VAL A 184 -6.39 2.37 5.77
CA VAL A 184 -6.95 3.45 6.61
C VAL A 184 -7.13 4.76 5.81
N PHE A 185 -6.17 5.11 4.96
CA PHE A 185 -6.23 6.29 4.12
C PHE A 185 -6.74 5.92 2.74
N ASP A 186 -7.88 6.47 2.36
CA ASP A 186 -8.46 6.35 1.04
C ASP A 186 -8.65 7.73 0.40
N SER A 187 -8.24 7.87 -0.85
CA SER A 187 -8.37 9.10 -1.62
C SER A 187 -8.23 8.83 -3.11
N ARG A 188 -8.64 9.78 -3.96
CA ARG A 188 -8.36 9.73 -5.40
C ARG A 188 -6.86 9.63 -5.70
N VAL A 189 -6.00 10.26 -4.89
CA VAL A 189 -4.53 10.12 -5.02
C VAL A 189 -4.08 8.70 -4.70
N ASN A 190 -4.71 8.01 -3.73
CA ASN A 190 -4.41 6.61 -3.45
C ASN A 190 -4.79 5.71 -4.63
N GLN A 191 -5.95 5.97 -5.26
CA GLN A 191 -6.37 5.27 -6.46
C GLN A 191 -5.43 5.52 -7.65
N LEU A 192 -4.96 6.76 -7.85
CA LEU A 192 -3.96 7.12 -8.85
C LEU A 192 -2.67 6.30 -8.67
N VAL A 193 -2.11 6.29 -7.46
CA VAL A 193 -0.87 5.56 -7.14
C VAL A 193 -1.06 4.04 -7.29
N ASN A 194 -2.19 3.49 -6.82
CA ASN A 194 -2.53 2.08 -7.01
C ASN A 194 -2.62 1.72 -8.49
N SER A 195 -3.33 2.52 -9.29
CA SER A 195 -3.50 2.31 -10.73
C SER A 195 -2.15 2.37 -11.46
N PHE A 196 -1.32 3.35 -11.12
CA PHE A 196 0.03 3.48 -11.68
C PHE A 196 0.90 2.25 -11.35
N CYS A 197 0.91 1.79 -10.10
CA CYS A 197 1.64 0.59 -9.69
C CYS A 197 1.11 -0.68 -10.36
N ASN A 198 -0.21 -0.81 -10.50
CA ASN A 198 -0.84 -1.95 -11.17
C ASN A 198 -0.42 -2.00 -12.64
N ARG A 199 -0.48 -0.86 -13.35
CA ARG A 199 -0.02 -0.76 -14.74
C ARG A 199 1.44 -1.19 -14.90
N MET A 200 2.33 -0.74 -14.01
CA MET A 200 3.74 -1.18 -14.04
C MET A 200 3.89 -2.68 -13.74
N MET A 201 3.08 -3.26 -12.85
CA MET A 201 3.17 -4.69 -12.52
C MET A 201 2.66 -5.60 -13.65
N SER A 202 1.57 -5.18 -14.30
CA SER A 202 0.84 -5.98 -15.29
C SER A 202 1.25 -5.70 -16.74
N GLY A 203 1.84 -4.54 -17.01
CA GLY A 203 2.23 -4.07 -18.34
C GLY A 203 3.65 -4.46 -18.76
N ASP A 204 4.12 -3.80 -19.81
CA ASP A 204 5.47 -4.00 -20.33
C ASP A 204 6.54 -3.49 -19.37
N LYS A 205 7.71 -4.16 -19.37
CA LYS A 205 8.86 -3.78 -18.55
C LYS A 205 9.62 -2.62 -19.19
N ASP A 206 9.00 -1.45 -19.14
CA ASP A 206 9.54 -0.21 -19.69
C ASP A 206 10.60 0.45 -18.79
N ALA A 207 10.99 1.68 -19.14
CA ALA A 207 11.98 2.44 -18.38
C ALA A 207 11.52 2.72 -16.93
N LEU A 208 10.22 2.95 -16.71
CA LEU A 208 9.69 3.20 -15.36
C LEU A 208 9.67 1.92 -14.53
N PHE A 209 9.40 0.77 -15.14
CA PHE A 209 9.49 -0.54 -14.47
C PHE A 209 10.87 -0.75 -13.84
N GLU A 210 11.94 -0.53 -14.61
CA GLU A 210 13.31 -0.67 -14.11
C GLU A 210 13.65 0.45 -13.14
N ALA A 211 13.29 1.70 -13.44
CA ALA A 211 13.63 2.83 -12.59
C ALA A 211 13.04 2.70 -11.19
N TYR A 212 11.74 2.38 -11.10
CA TYR A 212 11.08 2.10 -9.83
C TYR A 212 11.45 0.74 -9.24
N ALA A 213 12.32 -0.04 -9.89
CA ALA A 213 12.78 -1.38 -9.53
C ALA A 213 11.61 -2.31 -9.14
N VAL A 214 10.61 -2.34 -10.01
CA VAL A 214 9.34 -3.04 -9.78
C VAL A 214 9.60 -4.55 -9.59
N SER A 215 9.02 -5.11 -8.54
CA SER A 215 9.07 -6.54 -8.27
C SER A 215 7.82 -7.00 -7.54
N LYS A 216 7.50 -8.28 -7.68
CA LYS A 216 6.33 -8.90 -7.06
C LYS A 216 6.29 -8.68 -5.54
N ASP A 217 7.42 -8.88 -4.86
CA ASP A 217 7.53 -8.68 -3.41
C ASP A 217 7.35 -7.20 -3.01
N ARG A 218 7.96 -6.25 -3.74
CA ARG A 218 7.85 -4.82 -3.42
C ARG A 218 6.46 -4.25 -3.69
N PHE A 219 5.77 -4.78 -4.69
CA PHE A 219 4.39 -4.43 -4.99
C PHE A 219 3.43 -4.93 -3.90
N GLN A 220 3.56 -6.20 -3.51
CA GLN A 220 2.74 -6.81 -2.44
C GLN A 220 2.95 -6.13 -1.10
N LYS A 221 4.21 -5.87 -0.72
CA LYS A 221 4.51 -5.14 0.54
C LYS A 221 4.15 -3.66 0.48
N LYS A 222 3.59 -3.18 -0.65
CA LYS A 222 3.30 -1.78 -0.95
C LYS A 222 4.52 -0.84 -0.86
N THR A 223 5.74 -1.38 -0.91
CA THR A 223 6.98 -0.59 -0.86
C THR A 223 7.12 0.36 -2.04
N ILE A 224 6.70 -0.04 -3.24
CA ILE A 224 6.72 0.84 -4.42
C ILE A 224 5.75 2.02 -4.20
N HIS A 225 4.57 1.74 -3.64
CA HIS A 225 3.55 2.74 -3.38
C HIS A 225 4.04 3.73 -2.31
N GLU A 226 4.63 3.23 -1.21
CA GLU A 226 5.26 4.08 -0.18
C GLU A 226 6.24 5.05 -0.82
N ASN A 227 7.15 4.55 -1.66
CA ASN A 227 8.18 5.37 -2.28
C ASN A 227 7.57 6.46 -3.20
N ILE A 228 6.51 6.15 -3.93
CA ILE A 228 5.79 7.14 -4.76
C ILE A 228 5.11 8.19 -3.87
N PHE A 229 4.48 7.82 -2.76
CA PHE A 229 3.91 8.80 -1.83
C PHE A 229 4.99 9.69 -1.19
N VAL A 230 6.17 9.15 -0.89
CA VAL A 230 7.30 9.95 -0.42
C VAL A 230 7.74 10.97 -1.48
N ILE A 231 7.87 10.52 -2.73
CA ILE A 231 8.23 11.38 -3.86
C ILE A 231 7.19 12.50 -4.03
N LEU A 232 5.90 12.16 -4.13
CA LEU A 232 4.83 13.13 -4.29
C LEU A 232 4.76 14.13 -3.13
N SER A 233 4.91 13.64 -1.90
CA SER A 233 5.00 14.48 -0.71
C SER A 233 6.12 15.52 -0.82
N ILE A 234 7.30 15.13 -1.30
CA ILE A 234 8.43 16.05 -1.48
C ILE A 234 8.20 17.01 -2.64
N ILE A 235 7.67 16.55 -3.78
CA ILE A 235 7.44 17.41 -4.94
C ILE A 235 6.43 18.51 -4.58
N GLU A 236 5.36 18.17 -3.87
CA GLU A 236 4.35 19.14 -3.47
C GLU A 236 4.81 20.04 -2.31
N ASN A 237 5.32 19.44 -1.23
CA ASN A 237 5.51 20.12 0.05
C ASN A 237 6.97 20.42 0.40
N GLY A 238 7.93 19.96 -0.40
CA GLY A 238 9.36 20.10 -0.15
C GLY A 238 9.92 19.04 0.80
N VAL A 239 11.23 19.08 1.04
CA VAL A 239 11.93 18.11 1.90
C VAL A 239 11.70 18.46 3.37
N ASN A 240 11.85 19.72 3.77
CA ASN A 240 11.62 20.12 5.16
C ASN A 240 10.13 20.27 5.50
N GLN A 241 9.56 19.22 6.08
CA GLN A 241 8.16 19.18 6.50
C GLN A 241 8.01 19.08 8.01
N THR A 242 6.91 19.62 8.52
CA THR A 242 6.50 19.47 9.92
C THR A 242 5.10 18.88 10.00
N TYR A 243 4.81 18.21 11.11
CA TYR A 243 3.49 17.67 11.42
C TYR A 243 3.20 17.90 12.91
N MET A 244 1.92 17.91 13.29
CA MET A 244 1.56 17.87 14.70
C MET A 244 1.61 16.43 15.20
N ASN A 245 2.41 16.17 16.23
CA ASN A 245 2.44 14.86 16.89
C ASN A 245 1.24 14.67 17.82
N ASP A 246 1.09 13.46 18.37
CA ASP A 246 -0.02 13.04 19.24
C ASP A 246 -0.12 13.88 20.55
N LYS A 247 0.91 14.66 20.87
CA LYS A 247 0.94 15.60 22.01
C LYS A 247 0.56 17.03 21.62
N GLY A 248 0.12 17.25 20.37
CA GLY A 248 -0.19 18.56 19.82
C GLY A 248 1.04 19.44 19.57
N GLN A 249 2.25 18.86 19.51
CA GLN A 249 3.49 19.60 19.30
C GLN A 249 3.94 19.47 17.85
N VAL A 250 4.33 20.59 17.26
CA VAL A 250 4.95 20.61 15.93
C VAL A 250 6.27 19.86 15.98
N SER A 251 6.37 18.79 15.20
CA SER A 251 7.52 17.91 15.06
C SER A 251 7.98 17.89 13.60
N LYS A 252 9.28 17.69 13.37
CA LYS A 252 9.80 17.52 12.01
C LYS A 252 9.53 16.11 11.51
N VAL A 253 9.20 15.97 10.23
CA VAL A 253 9.23 14.69 9.55
C VAL A 253 10.70 14.28 9.43
N MET A 254 11.09 13.09 9.90
CA MET A 254 12.49 12.67 10.02
C MET A 254 12.82 11.40 9.24
N LYS A 255 11.81 10.63 8.83
CA LYS A 255 11.97 9.33 8.17
C LYS A 255 11.04 9.21 6.97
N SER A 256 11.46 8.46 5.96
CA SER A 256 10.65 8.28 4.74
C SER A 256 9.21 7.80 4.98
N PRO A 257 8.90 6.85 5.89
CA PRO A 257 7.51 6.40 6.05
C PRO A 257 6.60 7.50 6.61
N GLN A 258 7.16 8.47 7.33
CA GLN A 258 6.39 9.61 7.86
C GLN A 258 5.95 10.58 6.76
N TYR A 259 6.72 10.73 5.68
CA TYR A 259 6.31 11.52 4.50
C TYR A 259 5.12 10.87 3.80
N ALA A 260 5.15 9.55 3.61
CA ALA A 260 4.04 8.82 3.01
C ALA A 260 2.79 8.92 3.89
N GLU A 261 2.93 8.74 5.21
CA GLU A 261 1.83 8.80 6.16
C GLU A 261 1.17 10.17 6.22
N SER A 262 1.95 11.24 6.42
CA SER A 262 1.42 12.60 6.49
C SER A 262 0.71 13.00 5.20
N TYR A 263 1.30 12.66 4.06
CA TYR A 263 0.75 12.99 2.75
C TYR A 263 -0.51 12.19 2.43
N MET A 264 -0.52 10.87 2.67
CA MET A 264 -1.72 10.05 2.49
C MET A 264 -2.86 10.50 3.41
N LYS A 265 -2.56 10.85 4.66
CA LYS A 265 -3.55 11.39 5.61
C LYS A 265 -4.16 12.70 5.08
N ASP A 266 -3.31 13.65 4.69
CA ASP A 266 -3.73 14.95 4.17
C ASP A 266 -4.62 14.81 2.91
N LYS A 267 -4.19 14.00 1.93
CA LYS A 267 -4.99 13.75 0.71
C LYS A 267 -6.32 13.08 1.03
N SER A 268 -6.34 12.16 1.99
CA SER A 268 -7.54 11.46 2.41
C SER A 268 -8.50 12.33 3.22
N GLU A 269 -8.00 13.37 3.92
CA GLU A 269 -8.83 14.35 4.64
C GLU A 269 -9.36 15.46 3.71
N ASN A 270 -8.65 15.76 2.63
CA ASN A 270 -8.94 16.87 1.69
C ASN A 270 -9.35 16.42 0.28
N ASP A 271 -9.93 15.23 0.12
CA ASP A 271 -10.18 14.59 -1.19
C ASP A 271 -11.33 15.21 -2.03
N SER A 272 -11.92 16.33 -1.62
CA SER A 272 -13.08 16.94 -2.29
C SER A 272 -12.73 17.95 -3.39
N CYS A 273 -11.44 18.26 -3.61
CA CYS A 273 -11.02 19.31 -4.53
C CYS A 273 -10.40 18.76 -5.83
N ASP A 274 -11.13 18.87 -6.94
CA ASP A 274 -10.70 18.36 -8.26
C ASP A 274 -9.40 19.01 -8.74
N LEU A 275 -9.28 20.33 -8.59
CA LEU A 275 -8.07 21.07 -8.99
C LEU A 275 -6.82 20.60 -8.24
N ALA A 276 -6.96 20.22 -6.96
CA ALA A 276 -5.85 19.70 -6.17
C ALA A 276 -5.44 18.30 -6.64
N PHE A 277 -6.42 17.46 -6.97
CA PHE A 277 -6.18 16.13 -7.54
C PHE A 277 -5.50 16.20 -8.91
N GLU A 278 -6.03 17.00 -9.84
CA GLU A 278 -5.43 17.21 -11.17
C GLU A 278 -4.00 17.74 -11.08
N LYS A 279 -3.72 18.62 -10.12
CA LYS A 279 -2.35 19.09 -9.87
C LYS A 279 -1.43 17.94 -9.46
N THR A 280 -1.86 17.07 -8.54
CA THR A 280 -1.08 15.90 -8.13
C THR A 280 -0.84 14.94 -9.30
N GLU A 281 -1.84 14.72 -10.15
CA GLU A 281 -1.71 13.88 -11.35
C GLU A 281 -0.64 14.44 -12.31
N ARG A 282 -0.73 15.73 -12.67
CA ARG A 282 0.26 16.38 -13.54
C ARG A 282 1.67 16.36 -12.96
N LEU A 283 1.81 16.49 -11.64
CA LEU A 283 3.10 16.41 -10.97
C LEU A 283 3.70 14.99 -11.03
N LEU A 284 2.87 13.96 -10.89
CA LEU A 284 3.31 12.57 -11.04
C LEU A 284 3.77 12.29 -12.47
N ASP A 285 2.98 12.71 -13.47
CA ASP A 285 3.28 12.50 -14.88
C ASP A 285 4.58 13.21 -15.29
N GLY A 286 4.71 14.50 -14.96
CA GLY A 286 5.94 15.25 -15.27
C GLY A 286 7.17 14.68 -14.54
N PHE A 287 7.01 14.18 -13.31
CA PHE A 287 8.12 13.51 -12.62
C PHE A 287 8.50 12.19 -13.30
N ASN A 288 7.52 11.42 -13.79
CA ASN A 288 7.77 10.20 -14.54
C ASN A 288 8.47 10.47 -15.89
N GLU A 289 8.12 11.54 -16.59
CA GLU A 289 8.83 11.99 -17.79
C GLU A 289 10.29 12.37 -17.48
N PHE A 290 10.50 13.10 -16.40
CA PHE A 290 11.84 13.41 -15.90
C PHE A 290 12.64 12.14 -15.58
N VAL A 291 12.05 11.18 -14.86
CA VAL A 291 12.67 9.89 -14.53
C VAL A 291 12.98 9.08 -15.79
N THR A 292 12.10 9.09 -16.79
CA THR A 292 12.32 8.44 -18.08
C THR A 292 13.51 9.06 -18.82
N THR A 293 13.70 10.37 -18.70
CA THR A 293 14.88 11.06 -19.24
C THR A 293 16.14 10.64 -18.49
N LEU A 294 16.10 10.53 -17.15
CA LEU A 294 17.23 10.02 -16.36
C LEU A 294 17.54 8.54 -16.65
N ALA A 295 16.54 7.76 -17.06
CA ALA A 295 16.72 6.36 -17.42
C ALA A 295 17.65 6.16 -18.64
N LYS A 296 17.86 7.22 -19.44
CA LYS A 296 18.86 7.25 -20.52
C LYS A 296 20.30 7.25 -20.00
N ILE A 297 20.54 7.69 -18.75
CA ILE A 297 21.84 7.63 -18.07
C ILE A 297 22.06 6.23 -17.48
N THR A 298 21.07 5.72 -16.75
CA THR A 298 21.08 4.38 -16.16
C THR A 298 19.66 3.85 -16.01
N PRO A 299 19.40 2.54 -16.19
CA PRO A 299 18.07 1.97 -15.94
C PRO A 299 17.55 2.16 -14.51
N TYR A 300 18.43 2.47 -13.54
CA TYR A 300 18.10 2.57 -12.12
C TYR A 300 18.47 3.94 -11.53
N PRO A 301 17.82 5.05 -11.95
CA PRO A 301 18.17 6.41 -11.55
C PRO A 301 17.98 6.68 -10.04
N PHE A 302 17.14 5.90 -9.35
CA PHE A 302 16.98 5.97 -7.90
C PHE A 302 18.04 5.18 -7.11
N SER A 303 19.08 4.68 -7.77
CA SER A 303 20.16 3.91 -7.14
C SER A 303 21.49 4.64 -7.26
N ARG A 304 22.55 4.06 -6.67
CA ARG A 304 23.90 4.64 -6.78
C ARG A 304 24.47 4.62 -8.20
N GLU A 305 23.80 3.92 -9.12
CA GLU A 305 24.19 3.87 -10.54
C GLU A 305 24.02 5.23 -11.24
N ILE A 306 23.17 6.13 -10.72
CA ILE A 306 22.99 7.47 -11.32
C ILE A 306 24.25 8.34 -11.24
N TYR A 307 25.18 8.00 -10.34
CA TYR A 307 26.48 8.65 -10.19
C TYR A 307 27.66 7.68 -10.33
N GLY A 308 27.46 6.59 -11.11
CA GLY A 308 28.53 5.72 -11.57
C GLY A 308 28.95 4.60 -10.61
N ILE A 309 28.32 4.46 -9.44
CA ILE A 309 28.64 3.39 -8.50
C ILE A 309 27.76 2.18 -8.80
N SER A 310 28.38 1.09 -9.26
CA SER A 310 27.67 -0.15 -9.54
C SER A 310 26.99 -0.68 -8.27
N SER A 311 25.65 -0.78 -8.30
CA SER A 311 24.91 -1.49 -7.28
C SER A 311 25.25 -2.99 -7.40
N LYS A 312 26.05 -3.54 -6.48
CA LYS A 312 26.09 -5.01 -6.30
C LYS A 312 24.65 -5.53 -6.17
N ARG A 313 24.37 -6.72 -6.73
CA ARG A 313 23.04 -7.39 -6.73
C ARG A 313 22.28 -7.11 -5.42
N GLY A 314 21.35 -6.15 -5.43
CA GLY A 314 20.51 -5.90 -4.24
C GLY A 314 19.89 -4.51 -4.10
N ASN A 315 20.57 -3.41 -4.47
CA ASN A 315 20.05 -2.06 -4.16
C ASN A 315 19.74 -1.22 -5.40
N LYS A 316 18.72 -1.64 -6.17
CA LYS A 316 18.27 -0.96 -7.40
C LYS A 316 17.32 0.23 -7.15
N PHE A 317 16.96 0.50 -5.89
CA PHE A 317 16.19 1.66 -5.49
C PHE A 317 16.54 2.07 -4.07
N GLN A 318 17.02 3.30 -3.89
CA GLN A 318 17.38 3.87 -2.60
C GLN A 318 16.51 5.09 -2.31
N VAL A 319 15.73 5.03 -1.22
CA VAL A 319 14.75 6.06 -0.87
C VAL A 319 15.39 7.44 -0.69
N SER A 320 16.61 7.52 -0.14
CA SER A 320 17.29 8.81 0.00
C SER A 320 17.62 9.46 -1.35
N ILE A 321 17.99 8.67 -2.36
CA ILE A 321 18.27 9.18 -3.72
C ILE A 321 16.96 9.62 -4.39
N SER A 322 15.87 8.86 -4.23
CA SER A 322 14.57 9.29 -4.76
C SER A 322 14.06 10.58 -4.09
N MET A 323 14.32 10.78 -2.80
CA MET A 323 14.01 12.02 -2.09
C MET A 323 14.82 13.21 -2.62
N ILE A 324 16.13 13.02 -2.88
CA ILE A 324 17.00 14.05 -3.47
C ILE A 324 16.51 14.42 -4.88
N LEU A 325 16.25 13.42 -5.73
CA LEU A 325 15.75 13.66 -7.10
C LEU A 325 14.38 14.34 -7.12
N ALA A 326 13.47 13.97 -6.19
CA ALA A 326 12.20 14.66 -6.02
C ALA A 326 12.37 16.13 -5.59
N GLY A 327 13.32 16.41 -4.67
CA GLY A 327 13.65 17.77 -4.26
C GLY A 327 14.27 18.60 -5.38
N ILE A 328 15.16 18.01 -6.18
CA ILE A 328 15.75 18.66 -7.37
C ILE A 328 14.67 18.96 -8.40
N TYR A 329 13.79 18.00 -8.69
CA TYR A 329 12.67 18.19 -9.61
C TYR A 329 11.76 19.35 -9.17
N LYS A 330 11.42 19.42 -7.87
CA LYS A 330 10.67 20.54 -7.30
C LYS A 330 11.40 21.88 -7.51
N LYS A 331 12.69 21.94 -7.17
CA LYS A 331 13.52 23.14 -7.33
C LYS A 331 13.53 23.63 -8.79
N LEU A 332 13.64 22.70 -9.75
CA LEU A 332 13.60 22.99 -11.17
C LEU A 332 12.24 23.55 -11.62
N ILE A 333 11.13 22.94 -11.19
CA ILE A 333 9.78 23.48 -11.43
C ILE A 333 9.66 24.90 -10.89
N GLU A 334 10.09 25.14 -9.65
CA GLU A 334 9.98 26.45 -8.99
C GLU A 334 10.84 27.53 -9.67
N SER A 335 11.93 27.14 -10.32
CA SER A 335 12.73 28.03 -11.17
C SER A 335 12.17 28.28 -12.57
N GLY A 336 11.08 27.59 -12.95
CA GLY A 336 10.53 27.64 -14.32
C GLY A 336 11.42 26.95 -15.36
N PHE A 337 12.14 25.89 -14.96
CA PHE A 337 13.05 25.15 -15.83
C PHE A 337 12.28 24.43 -16.95
N ASP A 338 12.82 24.49 -18.16
CA ASP A 338 12.31 23.75 -19.32
C ASP A 338 12.95 22.35 -19.37
N PHE A 339 12.18 21.33 -19.02
CA PHE A 339 12.65 19.94 -18.99
C PHE A 339 12.99 19.38 -20.38
N THR A 340 12.48 19.98 -21.47
CA THR A 340 12.83 19.56 -22.83
C THR A 340 14.31 19.77 -23.14
N LEU A 341 14.98 20.68 -22.42
CA LEU A 341 16.42 20.89 -22.55
C LEU A 341 17.24 19.64 -22.20
N LEU A 342 16.72 18.75 -21.35
CA LEU A 342 17.37 17.48 -20.99
C LEU A 342 17.22 16.39 -22.05
N GLU A 343 16.45 16.62 -23.11
CA GLU A 343 16.42 15.72 -24.27
C GLU A 343 17.70 15.82 -25.11
N ASN A 344 18.39 16.96 -25.04
CA ASN A 344 19.68 17.14 -25.67
C ASN A 344 20.76 16.34 -24.91
N PRO A 345 21.51 15.44 -25.58
CA PRO A 345 22.53 14.61 -24.92
C PRO A 345 23.61 15.38 -24.16
N ILE A 346 24.02 16.57 -24.64
CA ILE A 346 25.04 17.41 -23.99
C ILE A 346 24.51 17.99 -22.67
N ASN A 347 23.25 18.44 -22.68
CA ASN A 347 22.60 18.95 -21.48
C ASN A 347 22.32 17.84 -20.47
N LEU A 348 21.96 16.65 -20.95
CA LEU A 348 21.80 15.47 -20.09
C LEU A 348 23.12 15.03 -19.45
N GLU A 349 24.22 15.07 -20.21
CA GLU A 349 25.57 14.81 -19.67
C GLU A 349 25.95 15.86 -18.63
N THR A 350 25.69 17.14 -18.90
CA THR A 350 25.91 18.24 -17.94
C THR A 350 25.12 18.03 -16.65
N PHE A 351 23.84 17.64 -16.77
CA PHE A 351 23.00 17.27 -15.64
C PHE A 351 23.57 16.08 -14.87
N SER A 352 24.01 15.03 -15.57
CA SER A 352 24.61 13.83 -14.97
C SER A 352 25.89 14.14 -14.19
N ILE A 353 26.75 15.02 -14.71
CA ILE A 353 27.97 15.49 -14.03
C ILE A 353 27.60 16.21 -12.73
N GLU A 354 26.62 17.10 -12.78
CA GLU A 354 26.20 17.86 -11.60
C GLU A 354 25.55 16.96 -10.54
N ILE A 355 24.69 16.02 -10.94
CA ILE A 355 24.14 15.00 -10.04
C ILE A 355 25.25 14.17 -9.40
N THR A 356 26.24 13.76 -10.20
CA THR A 356 27.38 12.97 -9.71
C THR A 356 28.18 13.74 -8.68
N ARG A 357 28.43 15.04 -8.92
CA ARG A 357 29.13 15.91 -7.98
C ARG A 357 28.40 15.99 -6.65
N ILE A 358 27.12 16.39 -6.65
CA ILE A 358 26.38 16.59 -5.39
C ILE A 358 26.18 15.31 -4.60
N LEU A 359 26.01 14.15 -5.25
CA LEU A 359 25.81 12.88 -4.55
C LEU A 359 27.11 12.36 -3.93
N ASN A 360 28.25 12.51 -4.61
CA ASN A 360 29.56 12.17 -4.06
C ASN A 360 29.97 13.08 -2.89
N GLU A 361 29.53 14.35 -2.90
CA GLU A 361 29.77 15.32 -1.81
C GLU A 361 28.72 15.21 -0.68
N SER A 362 27.68 14.40 -0.85
CA SER A 362 26.58 14.28 0.12
C SER A 362 26.93 13.40 1.32
N HIS A 363 26.10 13.47 2.36
CA HIS A 363 26.15 12.60 3.54
C HIS A 363 25.99 11.11 3.21
N LEU A 364 25.55 10.74 2.00
CA LEU A 364 25.39 9.35 1.59
C LEU A 364 26.73 8.64 1.38
N GLU A 365 27.79 9.39 1.10
CA GLU A 365 29.14 8.87 0.88
C GLU A 365 30.13 9.28 2.00
N ASP A 366 29.64 9.95 3.04
CA ASP A 366 30.43 10.29 4.23
C ASP A 366 30.57 9.05 5.14
N PRO A 367 31.77 8.46 5.29
CA PRO A 367 31.98 7.27 6.12
C PRO A 367 31.77 7.53 7.62
N GLU A 368 31.84 8.79 8.06
CA GLU A 368 31.60 9.18 9.46
C GLU A 368 30.12 9.47 9.74
N TYR A 369 29.27 9.54 8.72
CA TYR A 369 27.85 9.81 8.89
C TYR A 369 27.09 8.58 9.42
N LYS A 370 26.59 8.69 10.66
CA LYS A 370 25.93 7.59 11.40
C LYS A 370 24.41 7.75 11.53
N ALA A 371 23.85 8.86 11.06
CA ALA A 371 22.41 9.12 11.14
C ALA A 371 21.65 8.51 9.95
N SER A 372 20.33 8.73 9.87
CA SER A 372 19.52 8.19 8.77
C SER A 372 19.97 8.74 7.41
N THR A 373 20.07 7.87 6.40
CA THR A 373 20.31 8.29 5.00
C THR A 373 19.18 9.15 4.46
N THR A 374 17.97 9.00 5.00
CA THR A 374 16.79 9.80 4.67
C THR A 374 16.63 11.06 5.54
N ASN A 375 17.72 11.57 6.14
CA ASN A 375 17.66 12.75 7.00
C ASN A 375 17.26 13.99 6.17
N PRO A 376 16.12 14.64 6.46
CA PRO A 376 15.64 15.79 5.69
C PRO A 376 16.62 16.96 5.63
N VAL A 377 17.36 17.20 6.71
CA VAL A 377 18.29 18.33 6.79
C VAL A 377 19.46 18.14 5.82
N GLU A 378 20.01 16.93 5.75
CA GLU A 378 21.13 16.63 4.85
C GLU A 378 20.67 16.48 3.39
N ILE A 379 19.47 15.94 3.17
CA ILE A 379 18.84 15.92 1.84
C ILE A 379 18.63 17.34 1.35
N GLU A 380 18.07 18.24 2.16
CA GLU A 380 17.87 19.65 1.77
C GLU A 380 19.20 20.32 1.43
N LYS A 381 20.26 20.13 2.23
CA LYS A 381 21.59 20.67 1.91
C LYS A 381 22.09 20.18 0.55
N THR A 382 21.87 18.89 0.25
CA THR A 382 22.25 18.29 -1.03
C THR A 382 21.42 18.85 -2.20
N VAL A 383 20.11 19.06 -2.01
CA VAL A 383 19.23 19.69 -3.02
C VAL A 383 19.57 21.17 -3.21
N ALA A 384 19.93 21.86 -2.14
CA ALA A 384 20.33 23.27 -2.19
C ALA A 384 21.64 23.48 -2.96
N SER A 385 22.59 22.54 -2.86
CA SER A 385 23.89 22.60 -3.56
C SER A 385 23.83 22.26 -5.05
N PHE A 386 22.69 21.76 -5.55
CA PHE A 386 22.46 21.52 -6.97
C PHE A 386 22.36 22.86 -7.75
N ASP A 387 23.27 23.12 -8.66
CA ASP A 387 23.27 24.31 -9.54
C ASP A 387 23.48 23.86 -11.00
N LEU A 388 22.41 23.92 -11.79
CA LEU A 388 22.43 23.47 -13.19
C LEU A 388 22.58 24.66 -14.13
N LYS A 389 23.69 24.70 -14.88
CA LYS A 389 23.94 25.66 -15.96
C LYS A 389 24.03 24.91 -17.27
N LEU A 390 22.95 24.94 -18.03
CA LEU A 390 22.88 24.34 -19.36
C LEU A 390 23.40 25.31 -20.44
N VAL A 391 23.83 24.76 -21.56
CA VAL A 391 24.38 25.50 -22.72
C VAL A 391 23.27 25.88 -23.68
#